data_AF-A0A8J7KJ06-F1
#
_entry.id   AF-A0A8J7KJ06-F1
#
_cell.length_a   1.000
_cell.length_b   1.000
_cell.length_c   1.000
_cell.angle_alpha   90.00
_cell.angle_beta   90.00
_cell.angle_gamma   90.00
#
_symmetry.space_group_name_H-M   'P 1'
#
loop_
_entity.id
_entity.type
_entity.pdbx_description
1 polymer ?
#
loop_
_entity_poly.entity_id
_entity_poly.type
_entity_poly.pdbx_seq_one_letter_code
_entity_poly.pdbx_strand_id
1 'polypeptide(L)'
;MVEEASLPLADLLGVGRLKYLRQRSLRNPRWRDAGYVRLLIVPRQVRWSRPSVLDPQLAEVRATITEYQRRAAGRGVVAADSAWQEVLNAVDRLIAEGERIKGSRIAPRSL
;
A
#
# COMPACT_ATOMS: atom_id res chain seq x y z
N MET A 1 7.54 2.35 30.39
CA MET A 1 6.61 1.43 29.71
C MET A 1 6.53 1.92 28.27
N VAL A 2 7.18 1.22 27.33
CA VAL A 2 7.06 1.56 25.92
C VAL A 2 5.74 0.95 25.47
N GLU A 3 4.74 1.78 25.16
CA GLU A 3 3.54 1.31 24.48
C GLU A 3 4.00 0.67 23.15
N GLU A 4 3.96 -0.66 23.07
CA GLU A 4 4.20 -1.37 21.83
C GLU A 4 3.17 -0.87 20.81
N ALA A 5 3.64 -0.11 19.82
CA ALA A 5 2.82 0.47 18.78
C ALA A 5 2.06 -0.63 18.03
N SER A 6 0.81 -0.86 18.41
CA SER A 6 -0.06 -1.83 17.75
C SER A 6 -0.74 -1.18 16.56
N LEU A 7 -0.78 -1.87 15.42
CA LEU A 7 -1.44 -1.36 14.22
C LEU A 7 -2.97 -1.26 14.48
N PRO A 8 -3.59 -0.08 14.33
CA PRO A 8 -5.03 0.07 14.49
C PRO A 8 -5.83 -0.86 13.55
N LEU A 9 -7.01 -1.31 13.97
CA LEU A 9 -7.86 -2.22 13.16
C LEU A 9 -8.12 -1.69 11.74
N ALA A 10 -8.34 -0.39 11.62
CA ALA A 10 -8.52 0.30 10.34
C ALA A 10 -7.32 0.08 9.39
N ASP A 11 -6.10 0.18 9.91
CA ASP A 11 -4.86 -0.01 9.15
C ASP A 11 -4.64 -1.48 8.82
N LEU A 12 -4.99 -2.39 9.74
CA LEU A 12 -4.91 -3.84 9.50
C LEU A 12 -5.83 -4.25 8.35
N LEU A 13 -7.06 -3.74 8.32
CA LEU A 13 -8.01 -3.96 7.23
C LEU A 13 -7.51 -3.35 5.92
N GLY A 14 -6.87 -2.17 5.97
CA GLY A 14 -6.26 -1.51 4.82
C GLY A 14 -5.14 -2.35 4.20
N VAL A 15 -4.19 -2.81 5.02
CA VAL A 15 -3.08 -3.70 4.62
C VAL A 15 -3.62 -5.01 4.04
N GLY A 16 -4.60 -5.64 4.70
CA GLY A 16 -5.20 -6.89 4.23
C GLY A 16 -5.85 -6.76 2.84
N ARG A 17 -6.58 -5.68 2.59
CA ARG A 17 -7.19 -5.42 1.27
C ARG A 17 -6.15 -5.14 0.20
N LEU A 18 -5.09 -4.41 0.50
CA LEU A 18 -3.99 -4.17 -0.44
C LEU A 18 -3.28 -5.47 -0.80
N LYS A 19 -3.01 -6.36 0.17
CA LYS A 19 -2.45 -7.70 -0.10
C LYS A 19 -3.30 -8.50 -1.08
N TYR A 20 -4.61 -8.54 -0.85
CA TYR A 20 -5.54 -9.25 -1.74
C TYR A 20 -5.48 -8.72 -3.18
N LEU A 21 -5.50 -7.39 -3.37
CA LEU A 21 -5.39 -6.79 -4.71
C LEU A 21 -4.03 -7.07 -5.35
N ARG A 22 -2.92 -6.94 -4.60
CA ARG A 22 -1.57 -7.23 -5.12
C ARG A 22 -1.44 -8.69 -5.56
N GLN A 23 -1.96 -9.64 -4.77
CA GLN A 23 -1.95 -11.05 -5.15
C GLN A 23 -2.82 -11.33 -6.38
N ARG A 24 -3.97 -10.65 -6.50
CA ARG A 24 -4.85 -10.79 -7.67
C ARG A 24 -4.22 -10.23 -8.94
N SER A 25 -3.54 -9.08 -8.87
CA SER A 25 -2.88 -8.47 -10.04
C SER A 25 -1.71 -9.29 -10.54
N LEU A 26 -0.93 -9.90 -9.64
CA LEU A 26 0.15 -10.83 -10.00
C LEU A 26 -0.36 -12.08 -10.72
N ARG A 27 -1.58 -12.54 -10.41
CA ARG A 27 -2.19 -13.73 -11.03
C ARG A 27 -2.87 -13.44 -12.37
N ASN A 28 -3.15 -12.17 -12.71
CA ASN A 28 -3.83 -11.83 -13.96
C ASN A 28 -3.21 -10.59 -14.61
N PRO A 29 -2.22 -10.76 -15.51
CA PRO A 29 -1.49 -9.65 -16.14
C PRO A 29 -2.37 -8.69 -16.96
N ARG A 30 -3.57 -9.13 -17.38
CA ARG A 30 -4.56 -8.29 -18.08
C ARG A 30 -5.25 -7.29 -17.14
N TRP A 31 -5.20 -7.53 -15.84
CA TRP A 31 -5.71 -6.64 -14.81
C TRP A 31 -4.58 -5.72 -14.33
N ARG A 32 -4.29 -4.69 -15.12
CA ARG A 32 -3.45 -3.57 -14.67
C ARG A 32 -4.25 -2.76 -13.65
N ASP A 33 -4.25 -3.20 -12.38
CA ASP A 33 -5.06 -2.70 -11.26
C ASP A 33 -4.77 -1.24 -10.82
N ALA A 34 -4.22 -0.41 -11.69
CA ALA A 34 -4.00 1.02 -11.44
C ALA A 34 -5.25 1.76 -10.98
N GLY A 35 -6.41 1.37 -11.48
CA GLY A 35 -7.70 1.85 -10.99
C GLY A 35 -7.99 1.44 -9.54
N TYR A 36 -7.79 0.17 -9.19
CA TYR A 36 -8.20 -0.39 -7.89
C TYR A 36 -7.23 -0.07 -6.75
N VAL A 37 -5.91 -0.09 -6.99
CA VAL A 37 -4.90 0.36 -6.00
C VAL A 37 -5.15 1.82 -5.64
N ARG A 38 -5.38 2.66 -6.67
CA ARG A 38 -5.77 4.05 -6.47
C ARG A 38 -7.04 4.18 -5.64
N LEU A 39 -8.08 3.37 -5.88
CA LEU A 39 -9.34 3.45 -5.14
C LEU A 39 -9.23 3.10 -3.64
N LEU A 40 -8.26 2.28 -3.24
CA LEU A 40 -8.00 1.97 -1.82
C LEU A 40 -7.07 2.99 -1.14
N ILE A 41 -6.13 3.58 -1.87
CA ILE A 41 -5.22 4.60 -1.34
C ILE A 41 -5.88 5.99 -1.29
N VAL A 42 -6.75 6.29 -2.25
CA VAL A 42 -7.56 7.50 -2.32
C VAL A 42 -8.84 7.31 -1.47
N PRO A 43 -9.30 8.30 -0.68
CA PRO A 43 -9.98 8.06 0.60
C PRO A 43 -11.43 7.51 0.61
N ARG A 44 -11.89 6.72 -0.36
CA ARG A 44 -13.31 6.29 -0.41
C ARG A 44 -13.57 4.86 0.03
N GLN A 45 -12.65 3.92 -0.23
CA GLN A 45 -12.93 2.49 -0.01
C GLN A 45 -12.29 1.91 1.26
N VAL A 46 -11.15 2.45 1.69
CA VAL A 46 -10.48 2.07 2.94
C VAL A 46 -10.31 3.31 3.80
N ARG A 47 -10.85 3.27 5.01
CA ARG A 47 -10.55 4.26 6.03
C ARG A 47 -9.32 3.78 6.77
N TRP A 48 -8.18 4.37 6.46
CA TRP A 48 -6.99 4.32 7.32
C TRP A 48 -7.29 5.06 8.62
N SER A 49 -6.64 4.66 9.70
CA SER A 49 -6.70 5.37 10.96
C SER A 49 -6.15 6.80 10.80
N ARG A 50 -6.53 7.71 11.71
CA ARG A 50 -6.08 9.11 11.71
C ARG A 50 -5.75 9.52 13.16
N PRO A 51 -4.48 9.76 13.50
CA PRO A 51 -3.28 9.51 12.69
C PRO A 51 -3.01 8.01 12.46
N SER A 52 -2.32 7.65 11.37
CA SER A 52 -1.87 6.28 11.11
C SER A 52 -0.36 6.16 11.29
N VAL A 53 0.09 5.07 11.92
CA VAL A 53 1.53 4.73 11.99
C VAL A 53 2.14 4.44 10.62
N LEU A 54 1.30 4.20 9.60
CA LEU A 54 1.69 3.99 8.21
C LEU A 54 1.60 5.26 7.35
N ASP A 55 1.33 6.43 7.95
CA ASP A 55 1.23 7.70 7.22
C ASP A 55 2.45 8.00 6.32
N PRO A 56 3.72 7.70 6.70
CA PRO A 56 4.87 7.87 5.81
C PRO A 56 4.77 7.03 4.53
N GLN A 57 4.42 5.75 4.66
CA GLN A 57 4.26 4.84 3.52
C GLN A 57 3.03 5.22 2.69
N LEU A 58 1.95 5.66 3.33
CA LEU A 58 0.75 6.15 2.63
C LEU A 58 1.07 7.39 1.79
N ALA A 59 1.89 8.29 2.30
CA ALA A 59 2.35 9.47 1.55
C ALA A 59 3.22 9.08 0.35
N GLU A 60 4.12 8.11 0.50
CA GLU A 60 4.94 7.58 -0.59
C GLU A 60 4.09 6.97 -1.72
N VAL A 61 3.10 6.15 -1.38
CA VAL A 61 2.18 5.57 -2.38
C VAL A 61 1.37 6.67 -3.10
N ARG A 62 0.94 7.72 -2.39
CA ARG A 62 0.23 8.85 -3.02
C ARG A 62 1.12 9.63 -3.98
N ALA A 63 2.39 9.83 -3.64
CA ALA A 63 3.35 10.52 -4.50
C ALA A 63 3.61 9.75 -5.79
N THR A 64 3.86 8.43 -5.69
CA THR A 64 4.06 7.56 -6.86
C THR A 64 2.82 7.47 -7.75
N ILE A 65 1.61 7.43 -7.18
CA ILE A 65 0.36 7.47 -7.97
C ILE A 65 0.23 8.78 -8.76
N THR A 66 0.54 9.91 -8.12
CA THR A 66 0.52 11.23 -8.77
C THR A 66 1.49 11.28 -9.95
N GLU A 67 2.71 10.76 -9.74
CA GLU A 67 3.74 10.70 -10.77
C GLU A 67 3.36 9.80 -11.95
N TYR A 68 2.79 8.62 -11.67
CA TYR A 68 2.24 7.74 -12.68
C TYR A 68 1.17 8.45 -13.53
N GLN A 69 0.23 9.16 -12.90
CA GLN A 69 -0.82 9.89 -13.62
C GLN A 69 -0.24 10.98 -14.52
N ARG A 70 0.77 11.72 -14.04
CA ARG A 70 1.46 12.75 -14.81
C ARG A 70 2.16 12.17 -16.05
N ARG A 71 2.86 11.04 -15.90
CA ARG A 71 3.57 10.38 -17.01
C ARG A 71 2.61 9.73 -18.00
N ALA A 72 1.55 9.08 -17.51
CA ALA A 72 0.52 8.46 -18.34
C ALA A 72 -0.26 9.49 -19.19
N ALA A 73 -0.41 10.73 -18.71
CA ALA A 73 -1.06 11.81 -19.46
C ALA A 73 -0.17 12.44 -20.54
N GLY A 74 1.16 12.30 -20.45
CA GLY A 74 2.10 13.11 -21.25
C GLY A 74 3.03 12.36 -22.21
N ARG A 75 3.29 11.05 -22.07
CA ARG A 75 4.26 10.32 -22.90
C ARG A 75 3.86 8.85 -23.12
N GLY A 76 4.31 8.28 -24.24
CA GLY A 76 3.95 6.94 -24.71
C GLY A 76 4.13 5.79 -23.72
N VAL A 77 3.46 4.68 -24.01
CA VAL A 77 3.19 3.48 -23.19
C VAL A 77 4.34 3.02 -22.28
N VAL A 78 5.60 3.09 -22.72
CA VAL A 78 6.78 2.61 -21.96
C VAL A 78 7.04 3.42 -20.68
N ALA A 79 6.85 4.74 -20.71
CA ALA A 79 7.06 5.59 -19.53
C ALA A 79 5.96 5.42 -18.47
N ALA A 80 4.78 4.94 -18.89
CA ALA A 80 3.68 4.60 -17.99
C ALA A 80 3.92 3.27 -17.28
N ASP A 81 4.54 2.29 -17.96
CA ASP A 81 4.83 0.98 -17.37
C ASP A 81 5.89 1.05 -16.26
N SER A 82 6.96 1.84 -16.46
CA SER A 82 8.00 2.02 -15.41
C SER A 82 7.46 2.79 -14.20
N ALA A 83 6.68 3.85 -14.42
CA ALA A 83 6.04 4.60 -13.36
C ALA A 83 5.00 3.76 -12.60
N TRP A 84 4.33 2.85 -13.31
CA TRP A 84 3.43 1.90 -12.66
C TRP A 84 4.19 0.92 -11.77
N GLN A 85 5.36 0.43 -12.19
CA GLN A 85 6.22 -0.41 -11.35
C GLN A 85 6.66 0.31 -10.07
N GLU A 86 6.92 1.62 -10.13
CA GLU A 86 7.23 2.43 -8.94
C GLU A 86 6.05 2.44 -7.93
N VAL A 87 4.80 2.56 -8.41
CA VAL A 87 3.61 2.47 -7.55
C VAL A 87 3.51 1.11 -6.89
N LEU A 88 3.71 0.03 -7.66
CA LEU A 88 3.66 -1.33 -7.16
C LEU A 88 4.68 -1.58 -6.04
N ASN A 89 5.91 -1.09 -6.23
CA ASN A 89 6.98 -1.19 -5.23
C ASN A 89 6.64 -0.42 -3.94
N ALA A 90 6.05 0.78 -4.05
CA ALA A 90 5.61 1.55 -2.89
C ALA A 90 4.49 0.83 -2.10
N VAL A 91 3.55 0.20 -2.81
CA VAL A 91 2.50 -0.60 -2.16
C VAL A 91 3.08 -1.80 -1.43
N ASP A 92 4.07 -2.48 -2.01
CA ASP A 92 4.73 -3.61 -1.34
C ASP A 92 5.47 -3.18 -0.08
N ARG A 93 6.14 -2.01 -0.10
CA ARG A 93 6.76 -1.42 1.10
C ARG A 93 5.74 -1.14 2.19
N LEU A 94 4.59 -0.57 1.83
CA LEU A 94 3.51 -0.30 2.77
C LEU A 94 2.96 -1.60 3.39
N ILE A 95 2.76 -2.64 2.58
CA ILE A 95 2.32 -3.95 3.06
C ILE A 95 3.36 -4.56 4.00
N ALA A 96 4.63 -4.53 3.60
CA ALA A 96 5.73 -5.09 4.38
C ALA A 96 5.85 -4.41 5.74
N GLU A 97 5.71 -3.08 5.78
CA GLU A 97 5.73 -2.34 7.05
C GLU A 97 4.53 -2.68 7.93
N GLY A 98 3.33 -2.76 7.36
CA GLY A 98 2.14 -3.17 8.10
C GLY A 98 2.27 -4.57 8.71
N GLU A 99 2.83 -5.52 7.96
CA GLU A 99 3.11 -6.88 8.46
C GLU A 99 4.27 -6.91 9.46
N ARG A 100 5.29 -6.06 9.31
CA ARG A 100 6.39 -5.93 10.29
C ARG A 100 5.84 -5.47 11.64
N ILE A 101 5.05 -4.39 11.66
CA ILE A 101 4.46 -3.87 12.90
C ILE A 101 3.48 -4.89 13.52
N LYS A 102 2.68 -5.57 12.69
CA LYS A 102 1.81 -6.67 13.15
C LYS A 102 2.63 -7.85 13.71
N GLY A 103 3.73 -8.21 13.05
CA GLY A 103 4.61 -9.33 13.40
C GLY A 103 5.46 -9.07 14.63
N SER A 104 5.85 -7.82 14.90
CA SER A 104 6.48 -7.41 16.17
C SER A 104 5.64 -7.74 17.41
N ARG A 105 4.34 -7.98 17.23
CA ARG A 105 3.42 -8.41 18.31
C ARG A 105 3.49 -9.91 18.61
N ILE A 106 4.02 -10.73 17.70
CA ILE A 106 4.17 -12.19 17.86
C ILE A 106 5.63 -12.51 18.21
N ALA A 107 6.27 -11.70 19.06
CA ALA A 107 7.43 -12.21 19.78
C ALA A 107 6.90 -13.25 20.80
N PRO A 108 7.42 -14.49 20.82
CA PRO A 108 7.05 -15.43 21.86
C PRO A 108 7.37 -14.78 23.20
N ARG A 109 6.37 -14.70 24.09
CA ARG A 109 6.62 -14.43 25.51
C ARG A 109 7.62 -15.50 25.94
N SER A 110 8.86 -15.09 26.22
CA SER A 110 9.81 -15.94 26.92
C SER A 110 9.13 -16.34 28.24
N LEU A 111 8.73 -17.61 28.31
CA LEU A 111 8.42 -18.28 29.57
C LEU A 111 9.72 -18.57 30.31
#